data_AF-A0AAQ3SI39-F1
#
_entry.id   AF-A0AAQ3SI39-F1
#
_cell.length_a   1.000
_cell.length_b   1.000
_cell.length_c   1.000
_cell.angle_alpha   90.00
_cell.angle_beta   90.00
_cell.angle_gamma   90.00
#
_symmetry.space_group_name_H-M   'P 1'
#
loop_
_entity.id
_entity.type
_entity.pdbx_description
1 polymer ?
#
loop_
_entity_poly.entity_id
_entity_poly.type
_entity_poly.pdbx_seq_one_letter_code
_entity_poly.pdbx_strand_id
1 'polypeptide(L)' 'MDHSKCLRGWGSVAYKLELPSDAQVHPVFHLKPYTPNYSPVFSEPPVLTDLEARDARPVAILDRRLVKKGNAAIT' A
#
# COMPACT_ATOMS: atom_id res chain seq x y z
N MET A 1 9.39 -27.70 25.77
CA MET A 1 8.49 -26.70 25.17
C MET A 1 8.75 -25.40 25.92
N ASP A 2 9.65 -24.58 25.39
CA ASP A 2 10.01 -23.31 26.01
C ASP A 2 9.17 -22.21 25.36
N HIS A 3 8.43 -21.47 26.17
CA HIS A 3 7.47 -20.45 25.73
C HIS A 3 8.17 -19.09 25.80
N SER A 4 8.60 -18.55 24.66
CA SER A 4 9.21 -17.21 24.59
C SER A 4 8.24 -16.14 25.13
N LYS A 5 8.69 -15.39 26.15
CA LYS A 5 7.91 -14.35 26.83
C LYS A 5 8.34 -12.97 26.31
N CYS A 6 7.38 -12.08 26.06
CA CYS A 6 7.63 -10.75 25.54
C CYS A 6 7.75 -9.75 26.71
N LEU A 7 8.92 -9.13 26.90
CA LEU A 7 9.14 -8.12 27.93
C LEU A 7 8.80 -6.71 27.41
N ARG A 8 8.19 -5.91 28.28
CA ARG A 8 7.65 -4.57 28.02
C ARG A 8 8.73 -3.63 27.43
N GLY A 9 8.34 -2.92 26.37
CA GLY A 9 9.22 -2.34 25.35
C GLY A 9 10.07 -1.12 25.72
N TRP A 10 11.16 -0.97 24.98
CA TRP A 10 12.02 0.21 24.94
C TRP A 10 11.38 1.23 23.97
N GLY A 11 10.47 2.06 24.47
CA GLY A 11 9.73 3.05 23.67
C GLY A 11 8.41 2.52 23.07
N SER A 12 7.63 3.42 22.45
CA SER A 12 6.21 3.19 22.10
C SER A 12 5.95 2.08 21.07
N VAL A 13 6.94 1.62 20.32
CA VAL A 13 6.74 0.72 19.16
C VAL A 13 7.77 -0.41 19.03
N ALA A 14 8.75 -0.50 19.93
CA ALA A 14 9.80 -1.52 19.89
C ALA A 14 9.63 -2.54 21.01
N TYR A 15 9.57 -3.82 20.65
CA TYR A 15 9.43 -4.94 21.58
C TYR A 15 10.67 -5.83 21.53
N LYS A 16 11.08 -6.36 22.68
CA LYS A 16 12.21 -7.28 22.81
C LYS A 16 11.70 -8.66 23.23
N LEU A 17 12.00 -9.68 22.43
CA LEU A 17 11.76 -11.08 22.76
C LEU A 17 12.79 -11.57 23.78
N GLU A 18 12.34 -12.35 24.76
CA GLU A 18 13.23 -13.26 25.48
C GLU A 18 13.48 -14.48 24.59
N LEU A 19 14.68 -14.52 23.99
CA LEU A 19 15.12 -15.62 23.14
C LEU A 19 16.20 -16.45 23.86
N PRO A 20 16.27 -17.76 23.57
CA PRO A 20 17.40 -18.60 23.97
C PRO A 20 18.75 -18.04 23.49
N SER A 21 19.84 -18.36 24.20
CA SER A 21 21.18 -17.83 23.91
C SER A 21 21.75 -18.27 22.56
N ASP A 22 21.25 -19.36 22.00
CA ASP A 22 21.62 -19.91 20.69
C ASP A 22 20.78 -19.35 19.54
N ALA A 23 19.79 -18.50 19.83
CA ALA A 23 18.97 -17.87 18.82
C ALA A 23 19.79 -16.92 17.94
N GLN A 24 19.78 -17.17 16.63
CA GLN A 24 20.49 -16.33 15.66
C GLN A 24 19.63 -15.19 15.10
N VAL A 25 18.38 -15.06 15.56
CA VAL A 25 17.45 -14.02 15.12
C VAL A 25 17.52 -12.81 16.04
N HIS A 26 17.39 -11.61 15.48
CA HIS A 26 17.49 -10.38 16.26
C HIS A 26 16.31 -10.25 17.25
N PRO A 27 16.55 -10.01 18.57
CA PRO A 27 15.50 -10.06 19.58
C PRO A 27 14.60 -8.82 19.58
N VAL A 28 14.96 -7.75 18.87
CA VAL A 28 14.18 -6.49 18.84
C VAL A 28 13.48 -6.35 17.49
N PHE A 29 12.19 -6.06 17.53
CA PHE A 29 11.39 -5.75 16.33
C PHE A 29 10.46 -4.57 16.58
N HIS A 30 10.12 -3.87 15.50
CA HIS A 30 9.21 -2.72 15.53
C HIS A 30 7.85 -3.13 14.96
N LEU A 31 6.77 -2.81 15.66
CA LEU A 31 5.43 -2.95 15.11
C LEU A 31 5.06 -1.70 14.33
N LYS A 32 4.69 -1.86 13.06
CA LYS A 32 4.03 -0.79 12.32
C LYS A 32 2.62 -0.61 12.88
N PRO A 33 2.18 0.63 13.18
CA PRO A 33 0.80 0.88 13.58
C PRO A 33 -0.18 0.26 12.58
N TYR A 34 -1.18 -0.47 13.07
CA TYR A 34 -2.24 -1.02 12.23
C TYR A 34 -3.04 0.14 11.63
N THR A 35 -3.05 0.23 10.30
CA THR A 35 -3.95 1.12 9.57
C THR A 35 -5.06 0.24 9.00
N PRO A 36 -6.31 0.35 9.49
CA PRO A 36 -7.41 -0.42 8.92
C PRO A 36 -7.54 -0.05 7.45
N ASN A 37 -7.45 -1.05 6.58
CA ASN A 37 -7.74 -0.83 5.17
C ASN A 37 -9.26 -0.82 5.00
N TYR A 38 -9.84 0.38 5.00
CA TYR A 38 -11.27 0.59 4.71
C TYR A 38 -11.60 0.51 3.21
N SER A 39 -10.67 0.05 2.35
CA SER A 39 -11.03 -0.18 0.95
C SER A 39 -12.16 -1.21 0.91
N PRO A 40 -13.27 -0.93 0.21
CA PRO A 40 -14.30 -1.93 0.01
C PRO A 40 -13.65 -3.16 -0.64
N VAL A 41 -13.70 -4.30 0.04
CA VAL A 41 -13.34 -5.57 -0.57
C VAL A 41 -14.56 -6.00 -1.36
N PHE A 42 -14.54 -5.77 -2.66
CA PHE A 42 -15.58 -6.28 -3.55
C PHE A 42 -15.35 -7.77 -3.77
N SER A 43 -16.32 -8.61 -3.38
CA SER A 43 -16.33 -10.05 -3.69
C SER A 43 -16.60 -10.32 -5.16
N GLU A 44 -17.26 -9.36 -5.82
CA GLU A 44 -17.60 -9.40 -7.22
C GLU A 44 -16.77 -8.34 -7.95
N PRO A 45 -16.19 -8.67 -9.12
CA PRO A 45 -15.56 -7.66 -9.95
C PRO A 45 -16.55 -6.52 -10.21
N PRO A 46 -16.12 -5.24 -10.14
CA PRO A 46 -16.99 -4.15 -10.54
C PRO A 46 -17.49 -4.46 -11.95
N VAL A 47 -18.81 -4.36 -12.16
CA VAL A 47 -19.40 -4.47 -13.49
C VAL A 47 -18.60 -3.50 -14.35
N LEU A 48 -17.89 -4.05 -15.35
CA LEU A 48 -17.23 -3.24 -16.35
C LEU A 48 -18.33 -2.37 -16.92
N THR A 49 -18.36 -1.10 -16.53
CA THR A 49 -19.17 -0.12 -17.23
C THR A 49 -18.69 -0.23 -18.66
N ASP A 50 -19.62 -0.47 -19.57
CA ASP A 50 -19.30 -0.66 -20.98
C ASP A 50 -18.29 0.41 -21.40
N LEU A 51 -17.04 0.01 -21.67
CA LEU A 51 -16.02 0.94 -22.14
C LEU A 51 -16.39 1.44 -23.54
N GLU A 52 -17.32 0.76 -24.24
CA GLU A 52 -18.02 1.26 -25.42
C GLU A 52 -19.24 2.12 -25.06
N ALA A 53 -19.29 2.74 -23.87
CA ALA A 53 -19.93 4.04 -23.71
C ALA A 53 -19.15 5.05 -24.57
N ARG A 54 -19.36 4.98 -25.89
CA ARG A 54 -18.62 5.64 -26.98
C ARG A 54 -18.51 7.16 -26.87
N ASP A 55 -19.12 7.76 -25.85
CA ASP A 55 -19.18 9.19 -25.59
C ASP A 55 -18.71 9.59 -24.18
N ALA A 56 -17.97 8.73 -23.46
CA ALA A 56 -17.35 9.13 -22.20
C ALA A 56 -16.39 10.33 -22.42
N ARG A 57 -16.83 11.52 -21.99
CA ARG A 57 -16.06 12.77 -22.10
C ARG A 57 -15.62 13.24 -20.71
N PRO A 58 -14.42 13.82 -20.58
CA PRO A 58 -13.99 14.39 -19.31
C PRO A 58 -14.93 15.54 -18.90
N VAL A 59 -15.28 15.57 -17.62
CA VAL A 59 -16.05 16.69 -17.03
C VAL A 59 -15.23 17.99 -17.04
N ALA A 60 -13.92 17.87 -16.80
CA ALA A 60 -12.97 18.97 -16.92
C ALA A 60 -11.56 18.46 -17.26
N ILE A 61 -10.82 19.22 -18.07
CA ILE A 61 -9.38 19.01 -18.31
C ILE A 61 -8.63 20.01 -17.44
N LEU A 62 -7.94 19.54 -16.40
CA LEU A 62 -7.28 20.41 -15.43
C LEU A 62 -5.93 20.95 -15.92
N ASP A 63 -5.22 20.18 -16.74
CA ASP A 63 -3.97 20.59 -17.37
C ASP A 63 -3.72 19.79 -18.65
N ARG A 64 -3.04 20.39 -19.63
CA ARG A 64 -2.63 19.72 -20.87
C ARG A 64 -1.25 20.19 -21.30
N ARG A 65 -0.31 19.26 -21.34
CA ARG A 65 1.04 19.50 -21.86
C ARG A 65 1.16 19.07 -23.31
N LEU A 66 1.61 19.97 -24.17
CA LEU A 66 1.97 19.64 -25.56
C LEU A 66 3.35 18.96 -25.60
N VAL A 67 3.46 17.90 -26.41
CA VAL A 67 4.73 17.24 -26.70
C VAL A 67 4.94 17.21 -28.20
N LYS A 68 6.19 17.37 -28.65
CA LYS A 68 6.53 17.20 -30.07
C LYS A 68 6.53 15.72 -30.39
N LYS A 69 5.59 15.25 -31.20
CA LYS A 69 5.62 13.89 -31.77
C LYS A 69 6.10 14.01 -33.21
N GLY A 70 7.35 13.61 -33.46
CA GLY A 70 7.96 13.57 -34.79
C GLY A 70 7.88 14.89 -35.57
N ASN A 71 8.65 15.91 -35.16
CA ASN A 71 8.92 17.17 -35.91
C ASN A 71 7.76 17.87 -36.67
N ALA A 72 6.50 17.56 -36.37
CA ALA A 72 5.34 18.17 -36.98
C ALA A 72 4.41 18.68 -35.88
N ALA A 73 4.06 19.96 -35.95
CA ALA A 73 2.94 20.50 -35.22
C ALA A 73 1.67 20.14 -36.01
N ILE A 74 0.72 19.45 -35.38
CA ILE A 74 -0.62 19.28 -35.93
C ILE A 74 -1.41 20.50 -35.47
N THR A 75 -1.81 21.32 -36.43
CA THR A 75 -2.65 22.52 -36.26
C THR A 75 -4.12 22.14 -36.20
#